data_AF-A0A524K116-F1
#
_entry.id   AF-A0A524K116-F1
#
_cell.length_a   1.000
_cell.length_b   1.000
_cell.length_c   1.000
_cell.angle_alpha   90.00
_cell.angle_beta   90.00
_cell.angle_gamma   90.00
#
_symmetry.space_group_name_H-M   'P 1'
#
loop_
_entity.id
_entity.type
_entity.pdbx_description
1 polymer ?
#
loop_
_entity_poly.entity_id
_entity_poly.type
_entity_poly.pdbx_seq_one_letter_code
_entity_poly.pdbx_strand_id
1 'polypeptide(L)'
;MELVASIMFTPYIGYDLAYDPSGISIAGSLKGELLRNGDITSAFLVRGAWASFVDEASSGWPPSWDGPARFPGTGAGLILEYAPGPGRLFASAEMNASTFYPGWGDATEPAWDVPGFFAWAYLRAGAESLVDLGPAGQLSASASAAARTWPVGGPIGFMAPLSVAAELAWYAPDSTFVVHGYAAGEWRAFQSWYFAGGLGLSLVY
;
A
#
# COMPACT_ATOMS: atom_id res chain seq x y z
N MET A 1 -11.72 8.97 -14.58
CA MET A 1 -11.02 7.67 -14.41
C MET A 1 -9.72 8.02 -13.74
N GLU A 2 -9.32 7.39 -12.65
CA GLU A 2 -8.20 7.92 -11.86
C GLU A 2 -6.89 7.19 -12.16
N LEU A 3 -5.87 7.93 -12.62
CA LEU A 3 -4.52 7.42 -12.80
C LEU A 3 -3.60 7.99 -11.72
N VAL A 4 -3.16 7.13 -10.82
CA VAL A 4 -2.25 7.51 -9.75
C VAL A 4 -0.86 6.97 -10.08
N ALA A 5 0.10 7.86 -10.30
CA ALA A 5 1.51 7.54 -10.19
C ALA A 5 2.00 7.95 -8.80
N SER A 6 2.88 7.18 -8.18
CA SER A 6 3.46 7.54 -6.89
C SER A 6 4.92 7.11 -6.86
N ILE A 7 5.83 8.06 -6.69
CA ILE A 7 7.22 7.77 -6.38
C ILE A 7 7.35 7.86 -4.87
N MET A 8 7.57 6.72 -4.21
CA MET A 8 7.73 6.72 -2.77
C MET A 8 9.21 6.51 -2.41
N PHE A 9 9.68 7.27 -1.43
CA PHE A 9 10.99 7.07 -0.82
C PHE A 9 10.74 6.48 0.55
N THR A 10 11.26 5.28 0.86
CA THR A 10 11.10 4.67 2.19
C THR A 10 12.37 4.82 3.00
N PRO A 11 12.41 5.74 3.97
CA PRO A 11 13.35 5.62 5.07
C PRO A 11 12.87 4.48 5.99
N TYR A 12 13.66 3.42 6.12
CA TYR A 12 13.39 2.34 7.07
C TYR A 12 13.75 2.79 8.49
N ILE A 13 12.81 2.63 9.43
CA ILE A 13 13.05 2.82 10.87
C ILE A 13 12.51 1.58 11.60
N GLY A 14 13.42 0.68 11.99
CA GLY A 14 13.11 -0.59 12.67
C GLY A 14 13.65 -0.66 14.11
N TYR A 15 13.19 -1.67 14.85
CA TYR A 15 13.46 -1.86 16.28
C TYR A 15 14.92 -2.23 16.62
N ASP A 16 15.64 -2.92 15.71
CA ASP A 16 16.95 -3.54 16.02
C ASP A 16 18.13 -3.11 15.12
N LEU A 17 17.94 -2.16 14.19
CA LEU A 17 19.00 -1.71 13.27
C LEU A 17 19.23 -0.21 13.34
N ALA A 18 20.51 0.20 13.29
CA ALA A 18 20.90 1.59 13.06
C ALA A 18 20.24 2.11 11.77
N TYR A 19 19.88 3.39 11.74
CA TYR A 19 19.32 4.07 10.57
C TYR A 19 20.10 3.70 9.29
N ASP A 20 19.45 2.93 8.41
CA ASP A 20 20.00 2.53 7.11
C ASP A 20 18.94 2.78 6.02
N PRO A 21 19.14 3.78 5.14
CA PRO A 21 18.20 4.09 4.07
C PRO A 21 18.17 2.95 3.04
N SER A 22 17.21 2.04 3.17
CA SER A 22 17.26 0.74 2.52
C SER A 22 16.67 0.64 1.11
N GLY A 23 16.02 1.68 0.54
CA GLY A 23 15.62 1.61 -0.87
C GLY A 23 14.72 2.72 -1.40
N ILE A 24 14.53 2.72 -2.72
CA ILE A 24 13.59 3.57 -3.47
C ILE A 24 12.56 2.64 -4.11
N SER A 25 11.27 3.00 -4.07
CA SER A 25 10.27 2.33 -4.90
C SER A 25 9.44 3.30 -5.71
N ILE A 26 9.00 2.79 -6.85
CA ILE A 26 8.10 3.48 -7.76
C ILE A 26 6.88 2.58 -7.89
N ALA A 27 5.71 3.13 -7.62
CA ALA A 27 4.46 2.42 -7.77
C ALA A 27 3.48 3.23 -8.62
N GLY A 28 2.70 2.53 -9.42
CA GLY A 28 1.62 3.09 -10.22
C GLY A 28 0.35 2.28 -10.02
N SER A 29 -0.79 2.96 -10.05
CA SER A 29 -2.10 2.32 -9.99
C SER A 29 -3.11 3.04 -10.89
N LEU A 30 -3.94 2.25 -11.54
CA LEU A 30 -5.09 2.69 -12.30
C LEU A 30 -6.36 2.23 -11.58
N LYS A 31 -7.27 3.16 -11.29
CA LYS A 31 -8.59 2.88 -10.72
C LYS A 31 -9.67 3.33 -11.72
N GLY A 32 -10.56 2.41 -12.06
CA GLY A 32 -11.71 2.69 -12.92
C GLY A 32 -13.01 2.30 -12.26
N GLU A 33 -14.03 3.15 -12.40
CA GLU A 33 -15.37 2.85 -11.92
C GLU A 33 -16.00 1.69 -12.72
N LEU A 34 -16.63 0.76 -12.01
CA LEU A 34 -17.41 -0.34 -12.59
C LEU A 34 -18.91 -0.07 -12.49
N LEU A 35 -19.35 0.43 -11.33
CA LEU A 35 -20.76 0.72 -11.05
C LEU A 35 -20.85 1.83 -9.99
N ARG A 36 -21.80 2.75 -10.17
CA ARG A 36 -22.20 3.74 -9.16
C ARG A 36 -23.70 3.70 -8.94
N ASN A 37 -24.12 3.66 -7.68
CA ASN A 37 -25.53 3.75 -7.28
C ASN A 37 -25.64 4.60 -5.99
N GLY A 38 -26.02 5.86 -6.16
CA GLY A 38 -26.03 6.83 -5.06
C GLY A 38 -24.64 6.96 -4.43
N ASP A 39 -24.59 6.77 -3.11
CA ASP A 39 -23.36 6.90 -2.33
C ASP A 39 -22.45 5.66 -2.41
N ILE A 40 -22.89 4.59 -3.09
CA ILE A 40 -22.14 3.34 -3.22
C ILE A 40 -21.48 3.29 -4.59
N THR A 41 -20.17 3.05 -4.62
CA THR A 41 -19.39 2.86 -5.84
C THR A 41 -18.60 1.56 -5.78
N SER A 42 -18.54 0.84 -6.89
CA SER A 42 -17.58 -0.25 -7.07
C SER A 42 -16.60 0.11 -8.19
N ALA A 43 -15.35 -0.28 -8.02
CA ALA A 43 -14.27 0.02 -8.94
C ALA A 43 -13.34 -1.17 -9.11
N PHE A 44 -12.66 -1.23 -10.25
CA PHE A 44 -11.49 -2.08 -10.41
C PHE A 44 -10.23 -1.30 -10.10
N LEU A 45 -9.22 -2.01 -9.61
CA LEU A 45 -7.86 -1.53 -9.39
C LEU A 45 -6.89 -2.41 -10.15
N VAL A 46 -5.95 -1.81 -10.86
CA VAL A 46 -4.74 -2.47 -11.37
C VAL A 46 -3.55 -1.68 -10.86
N ARG A 47 -2.53 -2.35 -10.35
CA ARG A 47 -1.31 -1.69 -9.88
C ARG A 47 -0.04 -2.45 -10.24
N GLY A 48 1.06 -1.71 -10.29
CA GLY A 48 2.41 -2.24 -10.38
C GLY A 48 3.33 -1.44 -9.48
N ALA A 49 4.25 -2.12 -8.81
CA ALA A 49 5.34 -1.44 -8.12
C ALA A 49 6.68 -2.11 -8.44
N TRP A 50 7.72 -1.30 -8.40
CA TRP A 50 9.10 -1.69 -8.55
C TRP A 50 9.90 -1.07 -7.42
N ALA A 51 10.84 -1.82 -6.85
CA ALA A 51 11.73 -1.34 -5.81
C ALA A 51 13.19 -1.61 -6.18
N SER A 52 14.07 -0.73 -5.75
CA SER A 52 15.52 -0.88 -5.79
C SER A 52 16.10 -0.63 -4.41
N PHE A 53 17.00 -1.50 -4.02
CA PHE A 53 17.73 -1.41 -2.76
C PHE A 53 19.09 -0.77 -3.00
N VAL A 54 19.56 0.02 -2.03
CA VAL A 54 20.87 0.67 -2.12
C VAL A 54 21.98 -0.28 -1.65
N ASP A 55 21.65 -1.25 -0.79
CA ASP A 55 22.56 -2.30 -0.32
C ASP A 55 22.23 -3.67 -0.96
N GLU A 56 23.20 -4.24 -1.67
CA GLU A 56 23.11 -5.56 -2.31
C GLU A 56 22.92 -6.69 -1.29
N ALA A 57 23.40 -6.55 -0.05
CA ALA A 57 23.17 -7.51 1.04
C ALA A 57 21.70 -7.56 1.49
N SER A 58 20.95 -6.48 1.24
CA SER A 58 19.51 -6.39 1.51
C SER A 58 18.63 -6.76 0.30
N SER A 59 19.22 -6.92 -0.89
CA SER A 59 18.50 -7.12 -2.16
C SER A 59 17.74 -8.47 -2.27
N GLY A 60 18.10 -9.46 -1.44
CA GLY A 60 17.45 -10.76 -1.34
C GLY A 60 16.44 -10.88 -0.19
N TRP A 61 16.36 -9.87 0.68
CA TRP A 61 15.38 -9.86 1.76
C TRP A 61 14.05 -9.34 1.23
N PRO A 62 12.92 -9.95 1.63
CA PRO A 62 11.62 -9.43 1.23
C PRO A 62 11.47 -7.99 1.76
N PRO A 63 11.17 -7.00 0.92
CA PRO A 63 11.02 -5.63 1.38
C PRO A 63 9.92 -5.57 2.43
N SER A 64 10.26 -5.02 3.58
CA SER A 64 9.34 -4.60 4.64
C SER A 64 8.51 -3.41 4.18
N TRP A 65 7.75 -3.52 3.09
CA TRP A 65 6.96 -2.40 2.57
C TRP A 65 5.52 -2.82 2.28
N ASP A 66 4.65 -2.52 3.24
CA ASP A 66 3.24 -2.91 3.19
C ASP A 66 2.28 -1.77 3.60
N GLY A 67 2.73 -0.52 3.55
CA GLY A 67 1.83 0.62 3.57
C GLY A 67 2.34 1.63 2.56
N PRO A 68 1.57 1.95 1.51
CA PRO A 68 0.13 1.76 1.30
C PRO A 68 -0.22 0.44 0.59
N ALA A 69 0.16 -0.71 1.16
CA ALA A 69 0.04 -2.08 0.61
C ALA A 69 0.28 -2.10 -0.92
N ARG A 70 1.50 -1.71 -1.30
CA ARG A 70 2.02 -1.80 -2.66
C ARG A 70 3.33 -2.59 -2.62
N PHE A 71 3.23 -3.91 -2.80
CA PHE A 71 4.40 -4.77 -2.98
C PHE A 71 5.04 -4.54 -4.34
N PRO A 72 6.37 -4.68 -4.46
CA PRO A 72 6.99 -4.88 -5.77
C PRO A 72 6.27 -6.02 -6.47
N GLY A 73 5.96 -5.86 -7.74
CA GLY A 73 5.12 -6.79 -8.48
C GLY A 73 3.84 -6.14 -8.98
N THR A 74 2.92 -6.97 -9.46
CA THR A 74 1.69 -6.54 -10.11
C THR A 74 0.48 -7.08 -9.36
N GLY A 75 -0.55 -6.26 -9.24
CA GLY A 75 -1.78 -6.64 -8.56
C GLY A 75 -3.01 -6.11 -9.27
N ALA A 76 -4.13 -6.80 -9.02
CA ALA A 76 -5.44 -6.38 -9.50
C ALA A 76 -6.51 -6.75 -8.48
N GLY A 77 -7.54 -5.92 -8.38
CA GLY A 77 -8.56 -6.08 -7.36
C GLY A 77 -9.84 -5.32 -7.61
N LEU A 78 -10.75 -5.48 -6.67
CA LEU A 78 -12.03 -4.79 -6.60
C LEU A 78 -12.08 -3.93 -5.35
N ILE A 79 -12.65 -2.74 -5.50
CA ILE A 79 -12.88 -1.78 -4.43
C ILE A 79 -14.39 -1.55 -4.34
N LEU A 80 -14.90 -1.53 -3.12
CA LEU A 80 -16.23 -1.07 -2.78
C LEU A 80 -16.09 0.17 -1.90
N GLU A 81 -16.81 1.23 -2.23
CA GLU A 81 -16.76 2.52 -1.56
C GLU A 81 -18.18 2.96 -1.15
N TYR A 82 -18.27 3.60 0.00
CA TYR A 82 -19.48 4.26 0.49
C TYR A 82 -19.14 5.69 0.92
N ALA A 83 -19.71 6.69 0.26
CA ALA A 83 -19.35 8.10 0.41
C ALA A 83 -20.58 9.04 0.45
N PRO A 84 -21.33 9.10 1.57
CA PRO A 84 -22.55 9.90 1.69
C PRO A 84 -22.29 11.42 1.92
N GLY A 85 -21.07 11.90 1.71
CA GLY A 85 -20.69 13.28 1.99
C GLY A 85 -19.17 13.48 1.94
N PRO A 86 -18.58 14.32 2.82
CA PRO A 86 -17.13 14.57 2.82
C PRO A 86 -16.31 13.38 3.36
N GLY A 87 -16.97 12.32 3.86
CA GLY A 87 -16.32 11.10 4.32
C GLY A 87 -16.57 9.94 3.35
N ARG A 88 -15.60 9.04 3.27
CA ARG A 88 -15.65 7.81 2.48
C ARG A 88 -15.17 6.62 3.32
N LEU A 89 -15.92 5.54 3.28
CA LEU A 89 -15.46 4.22 3.72
C LEU A 89 -15.14 3.39 2.49
N PHE A 90 -14.12 2.53 2.58
CA PHE A 90 -13.81 1.61 1.51
C PHE A 90 -13.37 0.24 2.03
N ALA A 91 -13.64 -0.77 1.21
CA ALA A 91 -13.11 -2.12 1.36
C ALA A 91 -12.60 -2.59 -0.01
N SER A 92 -11.55 -3.40 -0.02
CA SER A 92 -11.00 -3.95 -1.24
C SER A 92 -10.46 -5.35 -1.05
N ALA A 93 -10.56 -6.13 -2.11
CA ALA A 93 -9.93 -7.44 -2.25
C ALA A 93 -9.00 -7.39 -3.46
N GLU A 94 -7.73 -7.75 -3.27
CA GLU A 94 -6.71 -7.60 -4.29
C GLU A 94 -5.84 -8.85 -4.38
N MET A 95 -5.66 -9.39 -5.58
CA MET A 95 -4.65 -10.42 -5.84
C MET A 95 -3.34 -9.76 -6.25
N ASN A 96 -2.23 -10.29 -5.74
CA ASN A 96 -0.89 -9.82 -6.02
C ASN A 96 -0.01 -10.94 -6.51
N ALA A 97 0.95 -10.59 -7.35
CA ALA A 97 2.04 -11.48 -7.69
C ALA A 97 3.38 -10.74 -7.75
N SER A 98 4.43 -11.41 -7.28
CA SER A 98 5.78 -10.85 -7.17
C SER A 98 6.84 -11.93 -7.24
N THR A 99 8.04 -11.55 -7.65
CA THR A 99 9.25 -12.37 -7.47
C THR A 99 9.82 -12.29 -6.05
N PHE A 100 9.28 -11.40 -5.21
CA PHE A 100 9.64 -11.27 -3.80
C PHE A 100 8.65 -12.05 -2.94
N TYR A 101 9.19 -12.85 -2.02
CA TYR A 101 8.36 -13.56 -1.04
C TYR A 101 7.73 -12.54 -0.06
N PRO A 102 6.46 -12.67 0.34
CA PRO A 102 5.82 -11.69 1.23
C PRO A 102 6.03 -11.96 2.73
N GLY A 103 6.90 -12.92 3.10
CA GLY A 103 7.15 -13.26 4.50
C GLY A 103 8.04 -12.26 5.23
N TRP A 104 7.95 -12.21 6.56
CA TRP A 104 8.71 -11.27 7.38
C TRP A 104 10.12 -11.79 7.71
N GLY A 105 10.43 -13.04 7.37
CA GLY A 105 11.78 -13.58 7.51
C GLY A 105 12.24 -13.71 8.97
N ASP A 106 11.31 -13.95 9.91
CA ASP A 106 11.76 -14.39 11.23
C ASP A 106 12.55 -15.70 11.08
N ALA A 107 13.53 -15.94 11.96
CA ALA A 107 14.40 -17.11 11.88
C ALA A 107 13.68 -18.47 12.03
N THR A 108 12.36 -18.45 12.28
CA THR A 108 11.49 -19.62 12.41
C THR A 108 10.58 -19.84 11.20
N GLU A 109 10.47 -18.87 10.30
CA GLU A 109 9.81 -19.03 9.01
C GLU A 109 10.74 -19.79 8.06
N PRO A 110 10.20 -20.69 7.22
CA PRO A 110 11.00 -21.38 6.23
C PRO A 110 11.73 -20.34 5.38
N ALA A 111 13.05 -20.29 5.46
CA ALA A 111 13.86 -19.58 4.50
C ALA A 111 13.58 -20.21 3.12
N TRP A 112 12.94 -19.45 2.23
CA TRP A 112 12.68 -19.92 0.88
C TRP A 112 13.95 -19.67 0.06
N ASP A 113 14.82 -20.68 0.03
CA ASP A 113 16.14 -20.66 -0.63
C ASP A 113 16.08 -20.64 -2.18
N VAL A 114 14.92 -20.40 -2.80
CA VAL A 114 14.76 -20.47 -4.26
C VAL A 114 14.04 -19.22 -4.78
N PRO A 115 14.57 -18.54 -5.82
CA PRO A 115 13.83 -17.50 -6.55
C PRO A 115 12.49 -18.07 -7.04
N GLY A 116 11.39 -17.48 -6.60
CA GLY A 116 10.04 -17.96 -6.89
C GLY A 116 9.14 -16.84 -7.36
N PHE A 117 8.15 -17.19 -8.19
CA PHE A 117 7.01 -16.32 -8.46
C PHE A 117 5.93 -16.64 -7.42
N PHE A 118 5.62 -15.68 -6.58
CA PHE A 118 4.65 -15.81 -5.49
C PHE A 118 3.38 -15.06 -5.85
N ALA A 119 2.23 -15.62 -5.48
CA ALA A 119 0.95 -14.95 -5.60
C ALA A 119 0.15 -15.10 -4.31
N TRP A 120 -0.57 -14.07 -3.90
CA TRP A 120 -1.36 -14.04 -2.66
C TRP A 120 -2.48 -12.99 -2.77
N ALA A 121 -3.34 -12.92 -1.76
CA ALA A 121 -4.44 -11.97 -1.72
C ALA A 121 -4.37 -11.03 -0.51
N TYR A 122 -4.82 -9.79 -0.71
CA TYR A 122 -5.09 -8.81 0.34
C TYR A 122 -6.58 -8.62 0.53
N LEU A 123 -6.97 -8.47 1.79
CA LEU A 123 -8.18 -7.76 2.16
C LEU A 123 -7.77 -6.46 2.86
N ARG A 124 -8.28 -5.33 2.38
CA ARG A 124 -8.01 -4.00 2.94
C ARG A 124 -9.31 -3.28 3.21
N ALA A 125 -9.38 -2.58 4.33
CA ALA A 125 -10.48 -1.66 4.63
C ALA A 125 -9.92 -0.37 5.21
N GLY A 126 -10.63 0.74 4.99
CA GLY A 126 -10.21 2.04 5.46
C GLY A 126 -11.30 3.09 5.40
N ALA A 127 -10.92 4.27 5.89
CA ALA A 127 -11.75 5.45 5.91
C ALA A 127 -10.94 6.65 5.44
N GLU A 128 -11.63 7.60 4.82
CA GLU A 128 -11.12 8.86 4.34
C GLU A 128 -12.07 9.98 4.73
N SER A 129 -11.52 11.15 5.04
CA SER A 129 -12.26 12.39 5.23
C SER A 129 -11.62 13.50 4.41
N LEU A 130 -12.46 14.28 3.74
CA LEU A 130 -12.08 15.47 3.01
C LEU A 130 -12.34 16.71 3.88
N VAL A 131 -11.32 17.56 4.00
CA VAL A 131 -11.36 18.82 4.72
C VAL A 131 -11.24 19.94 3.69
N ASP A 132 -12.24 20.81 3.65
CA ASP A 132 -12.19 22.03 2.85
C ASP A 132 -11.26 23.06 3.50
N LEU A 133 -10.22 23.47 2.77
CA LEU A 133 -9.26 24.48 3.21
C LEU A 133 -9.56 25.86 2.58
N GLY A 134 -10.72 26.01 1.92
CA GLY A 134 -11.12 27.23 1.24
C GLY A 134 -10.19 27.55 0.07
N PRO A 135 -9.57 28.76 -0.01
CA PRO A 135 -8.70 29.13 -1.12
C PRO A 135 -7.46 28.25 -1.29
N ALA A 136 -7.10 27.45 -0.29
CA ALA A 136 -5.97 26.53 -0.35
C ALA A 136 -6.33 25.15 -0.94
N GLY A 137 -7.58 24.93 -1.33
CA GLY A 137 -8.05 23.68 -1.94
C GLY A 137 -8.60 22.71 -0.90
N GLN A 138 -8.37 21.41 -1.09
CA GLN A 138 -8.91 20.37 -0.22
C GLN A 138 -7.81 19.45 0.29
N LEU A 139 -7.95 18.99 1.53
CA LEU A 139 -7.06 18.01 2.14
C LEU A 139 -7.84 16.74 2.46
N SER A 140 -7.45 15.63 1.85
CA SER A 140 -7.90 14.31 2.24
C SER A 140 -6.98 13.76 3.32
N ALA A 141 -7.58 13.18 4.35
CA ALA A 141 -6.90 12.37 5.34
C ALA A 141 -7.53 10.98 5.38
N SER A 142 -6.72 9.94 5.22
CA SER A 142 -7.19 8.57 5.22
C SER A 142 -6.33 7.65 6.10
N ALA A 143 -6.96 6.58 6.56
CA ALA A 143 -6.30 5.49 7.27
C ALA A 143 -6.90 4.15 6.83
N SER A 144 -6.07 3.11 6.80
CA SER A 144 -6.48 1.77 6.40
C SER A 144 -5.69 0.67 7.11
N ALA A 145 -6.27 -0.52 7.12
CA ALA A 145 -5.62 -1.75 7.54
C ALA A 145 -5.77 -2.81 6.45
N ALA A 146 -4.78 -3.67 6.31
CA ALA A 146 -4.74 -4.75 5.35
C ALA A 146 -4.26 -6.06 5.98
N ALA A 147 -4.93 -7.15 5.64
CA ALA A 147 -4.52 -8.51 5.98
C ALA A 147 -4.15 -9.25 4.70
N ARG A 148 -3.03 -9.98 4.73
CA ARG A 148 -2.55 -10.82 3.61
C ARG A 148 -2.83 -12.29 3.85
N THR A 149 -3.17 -13.03 2.79
CA THR A 149 -3.15 -14.49 2.85
C THR A 149 -1.72 -15.02 2.78
N TRP A 150 -1.54 -16.30 3.10
CA TRP A 150 -0.34 -17.02 2.67
C TRP A 150 -0.27 -17.05 1.13
N PRO A 151 0.95 -17.16 0.55
CA PRO A 151 1.12 -17.43 -0.87
C PRO A 151 0.41 -18.70 -1.32
N VAL A 152 0.02 -18.75 -2.59
CA VAL A 152 -0.54 -19.96 -3.21
C VAL A 152 0.43 -21.13 -3.01
N GLY A 153 -0.10 -22.25 -2.49
CA GLY A 153 0.70 -23.42 -2.09
C GLY A 153 1.10 -23.43 -0.61
N GLY A 154 0.88 -22.34 0.12
CA GLY A 154 1.03 -22.25 1.57
C GLY A 154 -0.23 -22.66 2.37
N PRO A 155 -0.22 -22.46 3.69
CA PRO A 155 -1.36 -22.74 4.57
C PRO A 155 -2.62 -21.93 4.22
N ILE A 156 -3.80 -22.43 4.60
CA ILE A 156 -5.05 -21.67 4.49
C ILE A 156 -5.10 -20.65 5.63
N GLY A 157 -5.36 -19.38 5.30
CA GLY A 157 -5.61 -18.32 6.28
C GLY A 157 -4.84 -17.04 5.98
N PHE A 158 -4.86 -16.14 6.97
CA PHE A 158 -4.09 -14.90 6.92
C PHE A 158 -2.72 -15.10 7.54
N MET A 159 -1.72 -14.53 6.89
CA MET A 159 -0.37 -14.43 7.38
C MET A 159 -0.24 -13.13 8.16
N ALA A 160 0.23 -13.21 9.41
CA ALA A 160 0.70 -12.02 10.12
C ALA A 160 2.00 -11.53 9.47
N PRO A 161 2.32 -10.23 9.54
CA PRO A 161 1.63 -9.12 10.20
C PRO A 161 0.33 -8.64 9.55
N LEU A 162 -0.43 -7.87 10.35
CA LEU A 162 -1.40 -6.92 9.83
C LEU A 162 -0.67 -5.63 9.45
N SER A 163 -1.03 -5.07 8.30
CA SER A 163 -0.43 -3.85 7.78
C SER A 163 -1.38 -2.69 8.01
N VAL A 164 -0.88 -1.55 8.46
CA VAL A 164 -1.65 -0.32 8.67
C VAL A 164 -1.02 0.82 7.89
N ALA A 165 -1.83 1.72 7.36
CA ALA A 165 -1.37 2.86 6.62
C ALA A 165 -2.23 4.09 6.88
N ALA A 166 -1.61 5.26 6.76
CA ALA A 166 -2.26 6.56 6.73
C ALA A 166 -1.74 7.37 5.54
N GLU A 167 -2.60 8.20 4.99
CA GLU A 167 -2.27 9.05 3.85
C GLU A 167 -2.91 10.43 4.02
N LEU A 168 -2.15 11.45 3.68
CA LEU A 168 -2.63 12.80 3.46
C LEU A 168 -2.50 13.13 1.98
N ALA A 169 -3.58 13.57 1.33
CA ALA A 169 -3.57 13.98 -0.06
C ALA A 169 -4.10 15.41 -0.21
N TRP A 170 -3.27 16.30 -0.74
CA TRP A 170 -3.61 17.70 -0.97
C TRP A 170 -3.99 17.93 -2.42
N TYR A 171 -5.23 18.38 -2.61
CA TYR A 171 -5.82 18.78 -3.88
C TYR A 171 -5.70 20.30 -4.00
N ALA A 172 -4.65 20.76 -4.67
CA ALA A 172 -4.44 22.18 -4.91
C ALA A 172 -5.54 22.73 -5.83
N PRO A 173 -6.00 23.98 -5.61
CA PRO A 173 -6.98 24.62 -6.50
C PRO A 173 -6.50 24.65 -7.94
N ASP A 174 -7.40 24.39 -8.90
CA ASP A 174 -7.15 24.45 -10.34
C ASP A 174 -5.97 23.58 -10.84
N SER A 175 -5.56 22.60 -10.04
CA SER A 175 -4.48 21.66 -10.36
C SER A 175 -5.06 20.29 -10.70
N THR A 176 -4.55 19.68 -11.76
CA THR A 176 -4.79 18.25 -12.05
C THR A 176 -3.90 17.33 -11.23
N PHE A 177 -2.93 17.89 -10.51
CA PHE A 177 -2.01 17.17 -9.65
C PHE A 177 -2.45 17.15 -8.19
N VAL A 178 -2.29 16.00 -7.55
CA VAL A 178 -2.55 15.80 -6.12
C VAL A 178 -1.24 15.38 -5.47
N VAL A 179 -0.87 16.04 -4.37
CA VAL A 179 0.36 15.74 -3.63
C VAL A 179 0.03 14.87 -2.43
N HIS A 180 0.79 13.81 -2.23
CA HIS A 180 0.51 12.82 -1.19
C HIS A 180 1.67 12.71 -0.20
N GLY A 181 1.33 12.49 1.06
CA GLY A 181 2.22 12.03 2.12
C GLY A 181 1.69 10.74 2.71
N TYR A 182 2.54 9.72 2.79
CA TYR A 182 2.20 8.37 3.24
C TYR A 182 2.94 8.02 4.51
N ALA A 183 2.26 7.27 5.38
CA ALA A 183 2.86 6.58 6.51
C ALA A 183 2.26 5.17 6.61
N ALA A 184 3.07 4.23 7.08
CA ALA A 184 2.82 2.82 6.91
C ALA A 184 3.55 2.02 7.97
N GLY A 185 2.98 0.89 8.40
CA GLY A 185 3.69 -0.05 9.23
C GLY A 185 3.07 -1.43 9.22
N GLU A 186 3.88 -2.42 9.55
CA GLU A 186 3.42 -3.78 9.81
C GLU A 186 3.55 -4.09 11.29
N TRP A 187 2.61 -4.87 11.81
CA TRP A 187 2.58 -5.29 13.20
C TRP A 187 2.24 -6.78 13.34
N ARG A 188 3.16 -7.56 13.95
CA ARG A 188 2.97 -8.99 14.29
C ARG A 188 2.90 -9.20 15.79
N ALA A 189 3.74 -8.47 16.53
CA ALA A 189 3.81 -8.55 17.99
C ALA A 189 4.38 -7.25 18.58
N PHE A 190 4.31 -7.10 19.90
CA PHE A 190 4.77 -5.89 20.61
C PHE A 190 6.25 -5.51 20.34
N GLN A 191 7.10 -6.49 20.05
CA GLN A 191 8.52 -6.31 19.70
C GLN A 191 8.81 -6.60 18.22
N SER A 192 7.78 -6.69 17.38
CA SER A 192 7.92 -7.02 15.96
C SER A 192 7.02 -6.09 15.15
N TRP A 193 7.58 -4.93 14.82
CA TRP A 193 6.97 -3.86 14.04
C TRP A 193 8.03 -3.05 13.28
N TYR A 194 7.61 -2.43 12.19
CA TYR A 194 8.40 -1.41 11.48
C TYR A 194 7.48 -0.32 10.95
N PHE A 195 8.05 0.86 10.66
CA PHE A 195 7.35 1.94 9.97
C PHE A 195 8.11 2.43 8.74
N ALA A 196 7.35 2.84 7.74
CA ALA A 196 7.80 3.49 6.52
C ALA A 196 6.91 4.72 6.26
N GLY A 197 7.44 5.68 5.50
CA GLY A 197 6.67 6.81 5.03
C GLY A 197 7.25 7.30 3.71
N GLY A 198 6.54 8.17 3.01
CA GLY A 198 6.99 8.67 1.71
C GLY A 198 6.09 9.78 1.16
N LEU A 199 6.41 10.24 -0.04
CA LEU A 199 5.60 11.23 -0.78
C LEU A 199 5.04 10.61 -2.06
N GLY A 200 4.14 11.30 -2.75
CA GLY A 200 3.66 10.88 -4.07
C GLY A 200 2.95 12.01 -4.82
N LEU A 201 2.66 11.77 -6.10
CA LEU A 201 2.06 12.76 -6.99
C LEU A 201 1.10 12.11 -7.99
N SER A 202 -0.20 12.29 -7.81
CA SER A 202 -1.21 11.73 -8.71
C SER A 202 -1.67 12.72 -9.78
N LEU A 203 -2.22 12.20 -10.88
CA LEU A 203 -2.87 12.99 -11.93
C LEU A 203 -4.36 12.59 -12.01
N VAL A 204 -5.26 13.52 -11.74
CA VAL A 204 -6.71 13.29 -11.76
C VAL A 204 -7.31 13.83 -13.07
N TYR A 205 -8.07 13.00 -13.80
CA TYR A 205 -8.74 13.36 -15.05
C TYR A 205 -10.09 12.64 -15.32
#